data_AF-A0A350UFG1-F1
#
_entry.id   AF-A0A350UFG1-F1
#
_cell.length_a   1.000
_cell.length_b   1.000
_cell.length_c   1.000
_cell.angle_alpha   90.00
_cell.angle_beta   90.00
_cell.angle_gamma   90.00
#
_symmetry.space_group_name_H-M   'P 1'
#
loop_
_entity.id
_entity.type
_entity.pdbx_description
1 polymer ?
#
loop_
_entity_poly.entity_id
_entity_poly.type
_entity_poly.pdbx_seq_one_letter_code
_entity_poly.pdbx_strand_id
1 'polypeptide(L)'
;MKSKLQAGFVLLVVLGAGGAFAWQEHSHEHQGGKTAQITGQVVDIACFVGHNSSGPSHAKCAEACARAGNPLAIYDEATKTLYLPVSLDHKNPNAKLMGFIEKKVKVSGTVMEKAELKGIAIEKVEAFQ
;
A
#
# COMPACT_ATOMS: atom_id res chain seq x y z
N MET A 1 -10.17 -63.01 -32.60
CA MET A 1 -10.22 -62.67 -34.05
C MET A 1 -11.41 -61.77 -34.33
N LYS A 2 -11.15 -60.51 -34.70
CA LYS A 2 -11.93 -59.64 -35.61
C LYS A 2 -11.30 -58.24 -35.57
N SER A 3 -10.40 -58.01 -36.52
CA SER A 3 -9.84 -56.73 -36.91
C SER A 3 -10.89 -55.86 -37.62
N LYS A 4 -10.82 -54.53 -37.43
CA LYS A 4 -11.13 -53.43 -38.39
C LYS A 4 -10.46 -52.18 -37.80
N LEU A 5 -9.26 -51.75 -38.20
CA LEU A 5 -8.86 -51.04 -39.42
C LEU A 5 -9.53 -49.66 -39.62
N GLN A 6 -8.69 -48.64 -39.40
CA GLN A 6 -8.56 -47.34 -40.08
C GLN A 6 -9.56 -46.18 -39.88
N ALA A 7 -8.99 -45.05 -39.43
CA ALA A 7 -8.99 -43.69 -40.03
C ALA A 7 -8.95 -42.70 -38.84
N GLY A 8 -7.86 -41.98 -38.57
CA GLY A 8 -7.30 -41.00 -39.48
C GLY A 8 -8.02 -39.66 -39.28
N PHE A 9 -7.75 -38.95 -38.19
CA PHE A 9 -8.00 -37.51 -38.10
C PHE A 9 -6.80 -36.84 -37.44
N VAL A 10 -5.82 -36.49 -38.29
CA VAL A 10 -4.75 -35.56 -37.94
C VAL A 10 -5.41 -34.19 -37.80
N LEU A 11 -5.69 -33.77 -36.57
CA LEU A 11 -5.98 -32.36 -36.32
C LEU A 11 -4.62 -31.64 -36.25
N LEU A 12 -4.25 -31.01 -37.38
CA LEU A 12 -3.20 -30.01 -37.47
C LEU A 12 -3.50 -28.89 -36.47
N VAL A 13 -2.90 -28.97 -35.27
CA VAL A 13 -2.84 -27.81 -34.37
C VAL A 13 -1.80 -26.88 -34.98
N VAL A 14 -2.32 -25.86 -35.64
CA VAL A 14 -1.57 -24.76 -36.24
C VAL A 14 -0.67 -24.13 -35.19
N LEU A 15 0.64 -24.17 -35.45
CA LEU A 15 1.65 -23.38 -34.78
C LEU A 15 1.35 -21.89 -35.03
N GLY A 16 0.60 -21.29 -34.11
CA GLY A 16 0.47 -19.83 -34.00
C GLY A 16 1.72 -19.26 -33.33
N ALA A 17 2.75 -18.99 -34.13
CA ALA A 17 3.82 -18.09 -33.75
C ALA A 17 3.23 -16.68 -33.58
N GLY A 18 2.96 -16.30 -32.34
CA GLY A 18 2.50 -14.97 -31.96
C GLY A 18 2.96 -14.68 -30.55
N GLY A 19 4.21 -14.23 -30.42
CA GLY A 19 4.74 -13.72 -29.17
C GLY A 19 3.99 -12.47 -28.73
N ALA A 20 2.87 -12.66 -28.04
CA ALA A 20 2.39 -11.74 -27.03
C ALA A 20 2.66 -12.46 -25.72
N PHE A 21 3.81 -12.15 -25.12
CA PHE A 21 4.13 -12.53 -23.76
C PHE A 21 2.89 -12.33 -22.91
N ALA A 22 2.43 -13.42 -22.31
CA ALA A 22 1.41 -13.40 -21.29
C ALA A 22 1.81 -12.32 -20.26
N TRP A 23 1.02 -11.26 -20.18
CA TRP A 23 0.99 -10.44 -18.98
C TRP A 23 0.31 -11.32 -17.95
N GLN A 24 1.09 -12.20 -17.35
CA GLN A 24 0.67 -12.98 -16.22
C GLN A 24 0.32 -11.97 -15.14
N GLU A 25 -0.97 -11.87 -14.80
CA GLU A 25 -1.41 -11.20 -13.58
C GLU A 25 -0.74 -11.92 -12.41
N HIS A 26 0.43 -11.43 -12.01
CA HIS A 26 1.06 -11.85 -10.78
C HIS A 26 0.20 -11.31 -9.65
N SER A 27 -0.65 -12.15 -9.08
CA SER A 27 -1.36 -11.83 -7.84
C SER A 27 -0.32 -11.49 -6.77
N HIS A 28 -0.28 -10.23 -6.35
CA HIS A 28 0.53 -9.80 -5.22
C HIS A 28 -0.12 -10.32 -3.93
N GLU A 29 0.18 -11.56 -3.57
CA GLU A 29 -0.18 -12.11 -2.26
C GLU A 29 0.75 -11.49 -1.22
N HIS A 30 0.25 -10.52 -0.46
CA HIS A 30 1.02 -9.82 0.56
C HIS A 30 1.16 -10.70 1.81
N GLN A 31 2.16 -11.58 1.79
CA GLN A 31 2.49 -12.46 2.91
C GLN A 31 2.90 -11.63 4.15
N GLY A 32 2.25 -11.88 5.30
CA GLY A 32 2.78 -11.53 6.63
C GLY A 32 2.25 -10.27 7.32
N GLY A 33 1.21 -9.62 6.80
CA GLY A 33 0.57 -8.47 7.45
C GLY A 33 -0.54 -8.83 8.46
N LYS A 34 -0.79 -7.96 9.45
CA LYS A 34 -1.92 -8.07 10.40
C LYS A 34 -2.91 -6.92 10.17
N THR A 35 -4.19 -7.23 9.96
CA THR A 35 -5.23 -6.20 9.93
C THR A 35 -5.31 -5.51 11.29
N ALA A 36 -5.33 -4.19 11.29
CA ALA A 36 -5.38 -3.38 12.50
C ALA A 36 -6.19 -2.10 12.28
N GLN A 37 -6.60 -1.51 13.41
CA GLN A 37 -7.17 -0.18 13.47
C GLN A 37 -6.32 0.68 14.39
N ILE A 38 -5.80 1.79 13.87
CA ILE A 38 -4.86 2.67 14.53
C ILE A 38 -5.54 4.01 14.72
N THR A 39 -5.42 4.58 15.92
CA THR A 39 -5.78 5.97 16.17
C THR A 39 -4.50 6.78 16.33
N GLY A 40 -4.38 7.89 15.61
CA GLY A 40 -3.16 8.68 15.65
C GLY A 40 -3.28 10.00 14.91
N GLN A 41 -2.20 10.79 14.95
CA GLN A 41 -2.08 12.03 14.20
C GLN A 41 -1.36 11.77 12.88
N VAL A 42 -1.86 12.34 11.77
CA VAL A 42 -1.10 12.34 10.53
C VAL A 42 -0.02 13.41 10.61
N VAL A 43 1.24 13.02 10.41
CA VAL A 43 2.40 13.92 10.50
C VAL A 43 3.28 13.81 9.25
N ASP A 44 3.99 14.86 8.89
CA ASP A 44 5.15 14.78 7.99
C ASP A 44 6.37 14.28 8.77
N ILE A 45 7.06 13.24 8.27
CA ILE A 45 8.16 12.61 9.02
C ILE A 45 9.37 13.55 9.19
N ALA A 46 9.71 14.32 8.15
CA ALA A 46 10.87 15.21 8.22
C ALA A 46 10.66 16.31 9.26
N CYS A 47 9.46 16.88 9.30
CA CYS A 47 9.08 17.88 10.29
C CYS A 47 8.97 17.31 11.70
N PHE A 48 8.30 16.16 11.85
CA PHE A 48 8.07 15.53 13.14
C PHE A 48 9.36 15.04 13.79
N VAL A 49 10.19 14.32 13.05
CA VAL A 49 11.44 13.73 13.58
C VAL A 49 12.57 14.75 13.59
N GLY A 50 12.74 15.51 12.50
CA GLY A 50 13.87 16.41 12.32
C GLY A 50 13.74 17.74 13.06
N HIS A 51 12.52 18.27 13.17
CA HIS A 51 12.27 19.61 13.73
C HIS A 51 11.34 19.60 14.94
N ASN A 52 10.94 18.42 15.44
CA ASN A 52 9.98 18.29 16.55
C ASN A 52 8.72 19.17 16.34
N SER A 53 8.26 19.26 15.09
CA SER A 53 7.20 20.15 14.65
C SER A 53 5.99 19.36 14.18
N SER A 54 4.81 19.66 14.72
CA SER A 54 3.53 19.05 14.33
C SER A 54 2.36 19.87 14.85
N GLY A 55 1.14 19.43 14.52
CA GLY A 55 -0.12 20.00 14.97
C GLY A 55 -0.70 21.06 14.03
N PRO A 56 -1.88 21.63 14.38
CA PRO A 56 -2.62 22.51 13.48
C PRO A 56 -1.84 23.73 12.97
N SER A 57 -0.92 24.27 13.78
CA SER A 57 -0.05 25.38 13.39
C SER A 57 0.96 25.00 12.30
N HIS A 58 1.25 23.71 12.15
CA HIS A 58 2.25 23.20 11.21
C HIS A 58 1.65 22.63 9.91
N ALA A 59 0.32 22.55 9.80
CA ALA A 59 -0.38 21.88 8.71
C ALA A 59 0.02 22.36 7.30
N LYS A 60 0.21 23.67 7.11
CA LYS A 60 0.61 24.24 5.80
C LYS A 60 2.02 23.84 5.39
N CYS A 61 2.94 23.75 6.34
CA CYS A 61 4.32 23.35 6.08
C CYS A 61 4.37 21.85 5.75
N ALA A 62 3.72 21.03 6.57
CA ALA A 62 3.58 19.59 6.34
C ALA A 62 2.91 19.28 4.98
N GLU A 63 1.88 20.04 4.59
CA GLU A 63 1.24 19.89 3.27
C GLU A 63 2.22 20.18 2.12
N ALA A 64 2.99 21.26 2.21
CA ALA A 64 3.99 21.59 1.20
C ALA A 64 5.06 20.48 1.07
N CYS A 65 5.54 19.97 2.21
CA CYS A 65 6.48 18.85 2.25
C CYS A 65 5.90 17.57 1.63
N ALA A 66 4.67 17.19 1.99
CA ALA A 66 4.00 16.02 1.44
C ALA A 66 3.79 16.13 -0.08
N ARG A 67 3.49 17.33 -0.60
CA ARG A 67 3.38 17.59 -2.05
C ARG A 67 4.73 17.52 -2.77
N ALA A 68 5.82 17.81 -2.08
CA ALA A 68 7.19 17.63 -2.58
C ALA A 68 7.66 16.17 -2.54
N GLY A 69 6.87 15.25 -1.98
CA GLY A 69 7.17 13.82 -1.92
C GLY A 69 7.69 13.33 -0.58
N ASN A 70 7.73 14.17 0.46
CA ASN A 70 8.08 13.69 1.79
C ASN A 70 7.04 12.69 2.30
N PRO A 71 7.45 11.59 2.96
CA PRO A 71 6.51 10.63 3.50
C PRO A 71 5.69 11.24 4.64
N LEU A 72 4.38 11.01 4.60
CA LEU A 72 3.52 11.16 5.75
C LEU A 72 3.59 9.90 6.61
N ALA A 73 3.18 9.99 7.88
CA ALA A 73 3.01 8.86 8.77
C ALA A 73 1.79 9.05 9.67
N ILE A 74 1.32 7.97 10.29
CA ILE A 74 0.40 8.03 11.43
C ILE A 74 1.21 7.86 12.71
N TYR A 75 1.21 8.87 13.57
CA TYR A 75 1.78 8.81 14.90
C TYR A 75 0.73 8.41 15.92
N ASP A 76 0.84 7.19 16.45
CA ASP A 76 0.08 6.75 17.62
C ASP A 76 0.80 7.24 18.89
N GLU A 77 0.21 8.25 19.52
CA GLU A 77 0.76 8.87 20.72
C GLU A 77 0.74 7.94 21.94
N ALA A 78 -0.21 6.99 22.01
CA ALA A 78 -0.34 6.08 23.14
C ALA A 78 0.77 5.02 23.14
N THR A 79 1.12 4.52 21.96
CA THR A 79 2.19 3.51 21.79
C THR A 79 3.52 4.10 21.35
N LYS A 80 3.60 5.42 21.16
CA LYS A 80 4.77 6.15 20.66
C LYS A 80 5.31 5.56 19.35
N THR A 81 4.41 5.08 18.50
CA THR A 81 4.75 4.35 17.28
C THR A 81 4.40 5.18 16.04
N LEU A 82 5.32 5.21 15.08
CA LEU A 82 5.06 5.73 13.72
C LEU A 82 4.69 4.57 12.79
N TYR A 83 3.60 4.74 12.05
CA TYR A 83 3.18 3.83 11.00
C TYR A 83 3.33 4.54 9.66
N LEU A 84 4.23 4.03 8.82
CA LEU A 84 4.46 4.59 7.48
C LEU A 84 3.48 3.99 6.49
N PRO A 85 2.74 4.80 5.70
CA PRO A 85 1.93 4.29 4.61
C PRO A 85 2.84 3.61 3.58
N VAL A 86 2.50 2.38 3.21
CA VAL A 86 3.17 1.64 2.14
C VAL A 86 2.15 1.34 1.04
N SER A 87 2.54 1.57 -0.21
CA SER A 87 1.68 1.25 -1.36
C SER A 87 2.01 -0.13 -1.86
N LEU A 88 1.04 -1.02 -1.74
CA LEU A 88 1.12 -2.38 -2.24
C LEU A 88 0.70 -2.49 -3.72
N ASP A 89 0.01 -1.47 -4.22
CA ASP A 89 -0.39 -1.29 -5.61
C ASP A 89 0.49 -0.29 -6.38
N HIS A 90 1.67 0.04 -5.84
CA HIS A 90 2.65 0.96 -6.43
C HIS A 90 2.18 2.40 -6.71
N LYS A 91 1.08 2.85 -6.07
CA LYS A 91 0.62 4.25 -6.14
C LYS A 91 1.29 5.12 -5.08
N ASN A 92 0.90 6.39 -5.03
CA ASN A 92 1.36 7.33 -4.01
C ASN A 92 0.82 6.89 -2.61
N PRO A 93 1.69 6.49 -1.66
CA PRO A 93 1.26 6.05 -0.34
C PRO A 93 0.63 7.19 0.50
N ASN A 94 0.97 8.45 0.24
CA ASN A 94 0.41 9.60 0.97
C ASN A 94 -1.04 9.91 0.58
N ALA A 95 -1.52 9.42 -0.56
CA ALA A 95 -2.76 9.91 -1.19
C ALA A 95 -3.97 9.91 -0.24
N LYS A 96 -4.13 8.85 0.57
CA LYS A 96 -5.25 8.72 1.52
C LYS A 96 -5.12 9.63 2.76
N LEU A 97 -3.92 10.14 3.03
CA LEU A 97 -3.62 10.97 4.22
C LEU A 97 -3.59 12.47 3.91
N MET A 98 -3.51 12.89 2.64
CA MET A 98 -3.39 14.31 2.27
C MET A 98 -4.48 15.21 2.86
N GLY A 99 -5.74 14.75 2.94
CA GLY A 99 -6.85 15.51 3.52
C GLY A 99 -6.83 15.60 5.07
N PHE A 100 -5.92 14.87 5.69
CA PHE A 100 -5.85 14.65 7.13
C PHE A 100 -4.54 15.13 7.75
N ILE A 101 -3.66 15.78 6.99
CA ILE A 101 -2.37 16.31 7.47
C ILE A 101 -2.57 17.13 8.75
N GLU A 102 -1.79 16.79 9.79
CA GLU A 102 -1.82 17.34 11.15
C GLU A 102 -3.16 17.20 11.89
N LYS A 103 -4.04 16.29 11.43
CA LYS A 103 -5.30 15.94 12.09
C LYS A 103 -5.21 14.57 12.75
N LYS A 104 -6.06 14.35 13.75
CA LYS A 104 -6.30 13.03 14.33
C LYS A 104 -7.19 12.21 13.42
N VAL A 105 -6.84 10.93 13.27
CA VAL A 105 -7.51 9.98 12.39
C VAL A 105 -7.65 8.62 13.06
N LYS A 106 -8.67 7.89 12.61
CA LYS A 106 -8.79 6.45 12.76
C LYS A 106 -8.47 5.82 11.42
N VAL A 107 -7.46 4.96 11.37
CA VAL A 107 -6.98 4.30 10.14
C VAL A 107 -7.17 2.81 10.27
N SER A 108 -7.81 2.20 9.28
CA SER A 108 -7.81 0.74 9.13
C SER A 108 -6.94 0.32 7.97
N GLY A 109 -6.27 -0.81 8.13
CA GLY A 109 -5.43 -1.37 7.08
C GLY A 109 -4.65 -2.57 7.56
N THR A 110 -3.72 -3.00 6.73
CA THR A 110 -2.84 -4.14 7.02
C THR A 110 -1.47 -3.63 7.45
N VAL A 111 -1.10 -3.88 8.70
CA VAL A 111 0.20 -3.52 9.29
C VAL A 111 1.22 -4.61 9.00
N MET A 112 2.40 -4.20 8.54
CA MET A 112 3.55 -5.06 8.27
C MET A 112 4.76 -4.52 9.02
N GLU A 113 5.67 -5.40 9.42
CA GLU A 113 6.86 -5.01 10.15
C GLU A 113 8.12 -5.65 9.53
N LYS A 114 9.17 -4.84 9.35
CA LYS A 114 10.48 -5.31 8.90
C LYS A 114 11.56 -4.37 9.40
N ALA A 115 12.60 -4.91 10.04
CA ALA A 115 13.70 -4.13 10.59
C ALA A 115 13.21 -2.93 11.44
N GLU A 116 12.30 -3.20 12.38
CA GLU A 116 11.67 -2.24 13.30
C GLU A 116 10.76 -1.18 12.64
N LEU A 117 10.75 -1.11 11.31
CA LEU A 117 9.83 -0.26 10.57
C LEU A 117 8.44 -0.89 10.57
N LYS A 118 7.45 -0.14 11.04
CA LYS A 118 6.03 -0.49 10.90
C LYS A 118 5.44 0.22 9.69
N GLY A 119 5.15 -0.56 8.66
CA GLY A 119 4.39 -0.13 7.48
C GLY A 119 2.90 -0.40 7.67
N ILE A 120 2.05 0.41 7.04
CA ILE A 120 0.62 0.16 6.93
C ILE A 120 0.15 0.33 5.48
N ALA A 121 -0.41 -0.74 4.92
CA ALA A 121 -1.20 -0.63 3.71
C ALA A 121 -2.59 -0.12 4.10
N ILE A 122 -2.82 1.17 3.88
CA ILE A 122 -4.04 1.85 4.34
C ILE A 122 -5.22 1.43 3.48
N GLU A 123 -6.29 0.98 4.11
CA GLU A 123 -7.57 0.69 3.46
C GLU A 123 -8.50 1.89 3.58
N LYS A 124 -8.70 2.40 4.80
CA LYS A 124 -9.64 3.49 5.11
C LYS A 124 -9.03 4.48 6.11
N VAL A 125 -9.37 5.75 5.96
CA VAL A 125 -9.02 6.84 6.88
C VAL A 125 -10.29 7.59 7.24
N GLU A 126 -10.51 7.82 8.53
CA GLU A 126 -11.64 8.57 9.07
C GLU A 126 -11.11 9.66 10.01
N ALA A 127 -11.77 10.81 10.03
CA ALA A 127 -11.48 11.82 11.03
C ALA A 127 -11.77 11.27 12.43
N PHE A 128 -10.91 11.58 13.39
CA PHE A 128 -11.08 11.22 14.80
C PHE A 128 -11.10 12.51 15.61
N GLN A 129 -12.16 12.70 16.39
CA GLN A 129 -12.37 13.90 17.21
C GLN A 129 -11.61 13.81 18.53
#